data_AF-A0AAV0U2P9-F1
#
_entry.id   AF-A0AAV0U2P9-F1
#
_cell.length_a   1.000
_cell.length_b   1.000
_cell.length_c   1.000
_cell.angle_alpha   90.00
_cell.angle_beta   90.00
_cell.angle_gamma   90.00
#
_symmetry.space_group_name_H-M   'P 1'
#
loop_
_entity.id
_entity.type
_entity.pdbx_description
1 polymer ?
#
loop_
_entity_poly.entity_id
_entity_poly.type
_entity_poly.pdbx_seq_one_letter_code
_entity_poly.pdbx_strand_id
1 'polypeptide(L)'
;MTSVWRRLQLRIAGTTPARRFQEEADVGVAAVLSCFRSLKLDPQNANKKHEEMFDQAVEIVGAKKFEQQKQYVQDEVAKQVQSCFEAVLKMPKDSEKNAPKMSLSGFERTTEVEEKLGISDNFQKLFGFTLNVEKSSVPDAGEGVKLYGSALIGSLVALYPGIVYLPEHYKKEHHISKLSNNPYARARFDSVIIDAKNESSSPRNPLAVAHKINHPPSGTSPNVIGFAFEFPPEGPFATKEFDELIPNSFVQEPSRLSMFGKRAIVHGLAFIAVADIADEEELFLNYRYNPDRLLPKWYTSIDADSDRAMWK
;
A
#
# COMPACT_ATOMS: atom_id res chain seq x y z
N MET A 1 10.91 23.23 21.06
CA MET A 1 11.42 22.17 21.96
C MET A 1 10.31 21.19 22.26
N THR A 2 10.46 19.90 21.93
CA THR A 2 9.46 18.86 22.25
C THR A 2 9.48 18.52 23.75
N SER A 3 8.30 18.48 24.37
CA SER A 3 8.16 18.14 25.80
C SER A 3 8.69 16.72 26.09
N VAL A 4 9.14 16.48 27.33
CA VAL A 4 9.61 15.16 27.77
C VAL A 4 8.55 14.08 27.55
N TRP A 5 7.28 14.42 27.83
CA TRP A 5 6.12 13.57 27.56
C TRP A 5 5.95 13.24 26.08
N ARG A 6 6.07 14.22 25.18
CA ARG A 6 5.98 13.97 23.73
C ARG A 6 7.15 13.09 23.25
N ARG A 7 8.36 13.27 23.77
CA ARG A 7 9.49 12.40 23.43
C ARG A 7 9.28 10.95 23.88
N LEU A 8 8.71 10.75 25.08
CA LEU A 8 8.36 9.41 25.56
C LEU A 8 7.28 8.77 24.68
N GLN A 9 6.22 9.51 24.32
CA GLN A 9 5.18 9.04 23.40
C GLN A 9 5.75 8.63 22.04
N LEU A 10 6.62 9.45 21.45
CA LEU A 10 7.26 9.14 20.16
C LEU A 10 8.14 7.89 20.22
N ARG A 11 8.88 7.71 21.33
CA ARG A 11 9.68 6.51 21.56
C ARG A 11 8.82 5.25 21.70
N ILE A 12 7.69 5.33 22.41
CA ILE A 12 6.73 4.22 22.53
C ILE A 12 6.14 3.90 21.15
N ALA A 13 5.83 4.91 20.35
CA ALA A 13 5.33 4.75 18.99
C ALA A 13 6.41 4.37 17.96
N GLY A 14 7.65 4.11 18.39
CA GLY A 14 8.74 3.70 17.51
C GLY A 14 9.09 4.73 16.44
N THR A 15 9.03 6.04 16.72
CA THR A 15 9.24 7.07 15.70
C THR A 15 10.04 8.27 16.21
N THR A 16 10.50 9.11 15.27
CA THR A 16 11.17 10.40 15.56
C THR A 16 10.17 11.56 15.36
N PRO A 17 10.44 12.77 15.89
CA PRO A 17 9.58 13.93 15.64
C PRO A 17 9.41 14.24 14.15
N ALA A 18 10.49 14.17 13.37
CA ALA A 18 10.49 14.39 11.92
C ALA A 18 9.64 13.35 11.18
N ARG A 19 9.86 12.06 11.47
CA ARG A 19 9.08 10.95 10.90
C ARG A 19 7.60 11.02 11.30
N ARG A 20 7.28 11.40 12.54
CA ARG A 20 5.90 11.59 13.00
C ARG A 20 5.21 12.74 12.26
N PHE A 21 5.91 13.85 12.03
CA PHE A 21 5.34 14.96 11.28
C PHE A 21 5.02 14.56 9.85
N GLN A 22 5.92 13.81 9.20
CA GLN A 22 5.65 13.27 7.86
C GLN A 22 4.49 12.27 7.86
N GLU A 23 4.41 11.38 8.86
CA GLU A 23 3.27 10.47 9.02
C GLU A 23 1.95 11.24 9.20
N GLU A 24 1.95 12.29 10.03
CA GLU A 24 0.79 13.17 10.24
C GLU A 24 0.33 13.84 8.93
N ALA A 25 1.28 14.32 8.11
CA ALA A 25 0.99 14.89 6.80
C ALA A 25 0.43 13.85 5.81
N ASP A 26 1.08 12.69 5.68
CA ASP A 26 0.67 11.62 4.76
C ASP A 26 -0.71 11.05 5.14
N VAL A 27 -0.95 10.85 6.44
CA VAL A 27 -2.26 10.41 6.95
C VAL A 27 -3.32 11.47 6.71
N GLY A 28 -2.99 12.76 6.89
CA GLY A 28 -3.90 13.86 6.58
C GLY A 28 -4.32 13.85 5.10
N VAL A 29 -3.37 13.71 4.19
CA VAL A 29 -3.64 13.57 2.74
C VAL A 29 -4.51 12.34 2.48
N ALA A 30 -4.10 11.15 2.94
CA ALA A 30 -4.88 9.93 2.75
C ALA A 30 -6.30 10.05 3.29
N ALA A 31 -6.49 10.70 4.45
CA ALA A 31 -7.81 10.92 5.06
C ALA A 31 -8.70 11.84 4.22
N VAL A 32 -8.16 12.96 3.71
CA VAL A 32 -8.89 13.85 2.79
C VAL A 32 -9.29 13.10 1.53
N LEU A 33 -8.37 12.34 0.93
CA LEU A 33 -8.64 11.60 -0.30
C LEU A 33 -9.67 10.49 -0.12
N SER A 34 -9.57 9.71 0.97
CA SER A 34 -10.58 8.69 1.30
C SER A 34 -11.94 9.34 1.56
N CYS A 35 -11.99 10.48 2.26
CA CYS A 35 -13.24 11.20 2.51
C CYS A 35 -13.85 11.77 1.23
N PHE A 36 -13.03 12.38 0.38
CA PHE A 36 -13.44 12.87 -0.93
C PHE A 36 -14.00 11.75 -1.80
N ARG A 37 -13.37 10.58 -1.80
CA ARG A 37 -13.88 9.39 -2.48
C ARG A 37 -15.24 8.97 -1.94
N SER A 38 -15.41 8.88 -0.62
CA SER A 38 -16.70 8.54 -0.01
C SER A 38 -17.78 9.54 -0.40
N LEU A 39 -17.48 10.84 -0.45
CA LEU A 39 -18.41 11.88 -0.92
C LEU A 39 -18.77 11.72 -2.39
N LYS A 40 -17.80 11.44 -3.27
CA LYS A 40 -18.03 11.18 -4.71
C LYS A 40 -18.92 9.95 -4.95
N LEU A 41 -18.79 8.91 -4.13
CA LEU A 41 -19.56 7.67 -4.25
C LEU A 41 -20.94 7.73 -3.60
N ASP A 42 -21.22 8.74 -2.79
CA ASP A 42 -22.53 8.95 -2.19
C ASP A 42 -23.53 9.47 -3.25
N PRO A 43 -24.61 8.71 -3.56
CA PRO A 43 -25.61 9.14 -4.54
C PRO A 43 -26.25 10.50 -4.21
N GLN A 44 -26.26 10.92 -2.94
CA GLN A 44 -26.79 12.23 -2.53
C GLN A 44 -25.96 13.40 -3.07
N ASN A 45 -24.70 13.16 -3.43
CA ASN A 45 -23.79 14.17 -3.94
C ASN A 45 -23.62 14.12 -5.47
N ALA A 46 -24.41 13.32 -6.20
CA ALA A 46 -24.25 13.11 -7.65
C ALA A 46 -24.26 14.41 -8.49
N ASN A 47 -24.94 15.46 -8.02
CA ASN A 47 -25.02 16.76 -8.70
C ASN A 47 -24.05 17.82 -8.13
N LYS A 48 -23.29 17.51 -7.07
CA LYS A 48 -22.32 18.46 -6.49
C LYS A 48 -21.07 18.54 -7.36
N LYS A 49 -20.45 19.72 -7.39
CA LYS A 49 -19.16 19.89 -8.08
C LYS A 49 -18.05 19.18 -7.31
N HIS A 50 -17.03 18.70 -8.03
CA HIS A 50 -15.86 18.06 -7.42
C HIS A 50 -15.12 18.99 -6.44
N GLU A 51 -14.99 20.27 -6.77
CA GLU A 51 -14.34 21.27 -5.89
C GLU A 51 -15.09 21.40 -4.56
N GLU A 52 -16.43 21.53 -4.59
CA GLU A 52 -17.26 21.62 -3.38
C GLU A 52 -17.15 20.37 -2.49
N MET A 53 -17.09 19.19 -3.10
CA MET A 53 -16.90 17.94 -2.35
C MET A 53 -15.49 17.81 -1.78
N PHE A 54 -14.48 18.32 -2.49
CA PHE A 54 -13.10 18.32 -2.00
C PHE A 54 -12.94 19.27 -0.80
N ASP A 55 -13.50 20.48 -0.89
CA ASP A 55 -13.53 21.44 0.21
C ASP A 55 -14.26 20.85 1.43
N GLN A 56 -15.41 20.20 1.20
CA GLN A 56 -16.14 19.49 2.24
C GLN A 56 -15.30 18.38 2.90
N ALA A 57 -14.51 17.62 2.13
CA ALA A 57 -13.62 16.59 2.66
C ALA A 57 -12.50 17.20 3.52
N VAL A 58 -11.91 18.32 3.08
CA VAL A 58 -10.90 19.07 3.82
C VAL A 58 -11.47 19.58 5.16
N GLU A 59 -12.68 20.12 5.17
CA GLU A 59 -13.34 20.58 6.41
C GLU A 59 -13.60 19.42 7.38
N ILE A 60 -14.17 18.31 6.90
CA ILE A 60 -14.50 17.13 7.71
C ILE A 60 -13.23 16.54 8.35
N VAL A 61 -12.15 16.43 7.59
CA VAL A 61 -10.88 15.83 8.04
C VAL A 61 -10.07 16.81 8.87
N GLY A 62 -10.08 18.10 8.53
CA GLY A 62 -9.40 19.17 9.28
C GLY A 62 -9.93 19.34 10.71
N ALA A 63 -11.21 19.00 10.95
CA ALA A 63 -11.79 18.98 12.29
C ALA A 63 -11.33 17.79 13.16
N LYS A 64 -10.68 16.77 12.57
CA LYS A 64 -10.24 15.54 13.27
C LYS A 64 -8.80 15.66 13.75
N LYS A 65 -8.50 15.06 14.90
CA LYS A 65 -7.11 14.86 15.37
C LYS A 65 -6.43 13.75 14.58
N PHE A 66 -5.10 13.74 14.56
CA PHE A 66 -4.29 12.73 13.86
C PHE A 66 -4.77 11.28 14.08
N GLU A 67 -5.00 10.84 15.32
CA GLU A 67 -5.45 9.46 15.59
C GLU A 67 -6.83 9.16 14.98
N GLN A 68 -7.72 10.17 14.92
CA GLN A 68 -9.03 10.03 14.30
C GLN A 68 -8.93 10.02 12.77
N GLN A 69 -8.00 10.78 12.18
CA GLN A 69 -7.70 10.73 10.75
C GLN A 69 -7.11 9.37 10.37
N LYS A 70 -6.14 8.88 11.15
CA LYS A 70 -5.52 7.56 10.95
C LYS A 70 -6.54 6.44 11.05
N GLN A 71 -7.40 6.45 12.07
CA GLN A 71 -8.48 5.48 12.21
C GLN A 71 -9.47 5.55 11.03
N TYR A 72 -9.81 6.76 10.57
CA TYR A 72 -10.70 6.92 9.42
C TYR A 72 -10.13 6.28 8.15
N VAL A 73 -8.84 6.53 7.84
CA VAL A 73 -8.18 5.88 6.69
C VAL A 73 -8.09 4.37 6.88
N GLN A 74 -7.74 3.91 8.08
CA GLN A 74 -7.71 2.50 8.44
C GLN A 74 -9.05 1.81 8.15
N ASP A 75 -10.16 2.42 8.54
CA ASP A 75 -11.51 1.87 8.33
C ASP A 75 -11.92 1.88 6.86
N GLU A 76 -11.64 2.97 6.12
CA GLU A 76 -11.95 3.06 4.68
C GLU A 76 -11.10 2.10 3.84
N VAL A 77 -9.82 1.93 4.18
CA VAL A 77 -8.95 0.94 3.53
C VAL A 77 -9.40 -0.48 3.88
N ALA A 78 -9.75 -0.76 5.14
CA ALA A 78 -10.23 -2.09 5.54
C ALA A 78 -11.48 -2.52 4.78
N LYS A 79 -12.44 -1.61 4.58
CA LYS A 79 -13.64 -1.87 3.74
C LYS A 79 -13.25 -2.25 2.32
N GLN A 80 -12.30 -1.52 1.72
CA GLN A 80 -11.84 -1.79 0.36
C GLN A 80 -11.11 -3.13 0.29
N VAL A 81 -10.14 -3.41 1.18
CA VAL A 81 -9.44 -4.72 1.23
C VAL A 81 -10.45 -5.85 1.37
N GLN A 82 -11.44 -5.70 2.25
CA GLN A 82 -12.49 -6.71 2.42
C GLN A 82 -13.23 -6.97 1.11
N SER A 83 -13.70 -5.93 0.42
CA SER A 83 -14.36 -6.08 -0.89
C SER A 83 -13.46 -6.77 -1.91
N CYS A 84 -12.15 -6.48 -1.93
CA CYS A 84 -11.18 -7.17 -2.80
C CYS A 84 -11.11 -8.66 -2.48
N PHE A 85 -10.95 -9.00 -1.20
CA PHE A 85 -10.81 -10.39 -0.77
C PHE A 85 -12.08 -11.18 -1.07
N GLU A 86 -13.25 -10.60 -0.82
CA GLU A 86 -14.52 -11.21 -1.23
C GLU A 86 -14.61 -11.42 -2.74
N ALA A 87 -14.14 -10.48 -3.56
CA ALA A 87 -14.12 -10.63 -5.01
C ALA A 87 -13.19 -11.78 -5.45
N VAL A 88 -12.00 -11.89 -4.85
CA VAL A 88 -11.08 -13.00 -5.09
C VAL A 88 -11.70 -14.35 -4.70
N LEU A 89 -12.35 -14.44 -3.54
CA LEU A 89 -12.99 -15.68 -3.07
C LEU A 89 -14.19 -16.11 -3.92
N LYS A 90 -14.88 -15.17 -4.57
CA LYS A 90 -16.02 -15.44 -5.47
C LYS A 90 -15.59 -15.90 -6.86
N MET A 91 -14.31 -15.87 -7.21
CA MET A 91 -13.83 -16.30 -8.51
C MET A 91 -14.02 -17.82 -8.72
N PRO A 92 -14.45 -18.28 -9.91
CA PRO A 92 -14.56 -19.70 -10.22
C PRO A 92 -13.20 -20.40 -10.09
N LYS A 93 -13.14 -21.45 -9.25
CA LYS A 93 -11.92 -22.28 -9.06
C LYS A 93 -11.66 -23.28 -10.20
N ASP A 94 -12.49 -23.30 -11.25
CA ASP A 94 -12.66 -24.43 -12.18
C ASP A 94 -11.68 -24.52 -13.38
N SER A 95 -10.54 -23.84 -13.37
CA SER A 95 -9.56 -23.92 -14.48
C SER A 95 -8.48 -25.00 -14.30
N GLU A 96 -8.50 -25.80 -13.23
CA GLU A 96 -7.42 -26.77 -12.95
C GLU A 96 -7.43 -28.05 -13.83
N LYS A 97 -8.45 -28.31 -14.67
CA LYS A 97 -8.61 -29.66 -15.24
C LYS A 97 -8.26 -29.91 -16.70
N ASN A 98 -8.05 -28.93 -17.58
CA ASN A 98 -7.66 -29.23 -18.97
C ASN A 98 -6.95 -28.06 -19.67
N ALA A 99 -5.62 -28.00 -19.60
CA ALA A 99 -4.80 -27.27 -20.57
C ALA A 99 -3.40 -27.88 -20.69
N PRO A 100 -2.81 -27.97 -21.89
CA PRO A 100 -1.43 -28.39 -22.09
C PRO A 100 -0.50 -27.38 -21.41
N LYS A 101 0.53 -27.89 -20.71
CA LYS A 101 1.54 -27.16 -19.92
C LYS A 101 1.59 -25.66 -20.23
N MET A 102 0.95 -24.90 -19.35
CA MET A 102 0.84 -23.45 -19.44
C MET A 102 2.20 -22.80 -19.63
N SER A 103 2.29 -21.88 -20.59
CA SER A 103 3.12 -20.69 -20.42
C SER A 103 2.47 -19.82 -19.34
N LEU A 104 2.64 -20.29 -18.11
CA LEU A 104 2.44 -19.62 -16.82
C LEU A 104 3.65 -18.74 -16.62
N SER A 105 3.63 -17.58 -17.22
CA SER A 105 4.78 -16.72 -17.13
C SER A 105 4.70 -15.95 -15.82
N GLY A 106 5.34 -16.49 -14.80
CA GLY A 106 5.87 -15.60 -13.80
C GLY A 106 6.96 -14.64 -14.33
N PHE A 107 7.18 -14.38 -15.64
CA PHE A 107 6.62 -13.31 -16.49
C PHE A 107 6.87 -13.55 -18.01
N GLU A 108 5.90 -13.30 -18.90
CA GLU A 108 5.88 -13.28 -20.41
C GLU A 108 4.47 -13.48 -21.06
N ARG A 109 4.09 -12.55 -21.97
CA ARG A 109 2.76 -12.42 -22.60
C ARG A 109 2.33 -13.56 -23.54
N THR A 110 1.02 -13.83 -23.59
CA THR A 110 0.28 -14.18 -24.83
C THR A 110 -1.16 -13.67 -24.79
N THR A 111 -1.46 -12.68 -25.62
CA THR A 111 -2.75 -11.97 -25.77
C THR A 111 -3.91 -12.83 -26.30
N GLU A 112 -3.72 -14.12 -26.58
CA GLU A 112 -4.77 -15.00 -27.13
C GLU A 112 -5.50 -15.85 -26.08
N VAL A 113 -5.01 -15.92 -24.84
CA VAL A 113 -5.61 -16.72 -23.76
C VAL A 113 -6.56 -15.89 -22.89
N GLU A 114 -6.28 -14.58 -22.78
CA GLU A 114 -7.08 -13.62 -22.00
C GLU A 114 -8.51 -13.47 -22.55
N GLU A 115 -8.68 -13.48 -23.88
CA GLU A 115 -10.00 -13.49 -24.54
C GLU A 115 -10.81 -14.78 -24.30
N LYS A 116 -10.14 -15.91 -24.02
CA LYS A 116 -10.80 -17.23 -23.91
C LYS A 116 -11.25 -17.60 -22.50
N LEU A 117 -10.66 -17.00 -21.46
CA LEU A 117 -10.92 -17.37 -20.05
C LEU A 117 -11.73 -16.36 -19.25
N GLY A 118 -11.95 -15.12 -19.73
CA GLY A 118 -12.80 -14.13 -19.07
C GLY A 118 -12.35 -13.72 -17.65
N ILE A 119 -11.06 -13.88 -17.33
CA ILE A 119 -10.50 -13.69 -15.98
C ILE A 119 -10.39 -12.20 -15.62
N SER A 120 -9.94 -11.33 -16.54
CA SER A 120 -9.90 -9.88 -16.30
C SER A 120 -11.31 -9.30 -16.18
N ASP A 121 -12.23 -9.76 -17.03
CA ASP A 121 -13.61 -9.31 -17.09
C ASP A 121 -14.33 -9.38 -15.74
N ASN A 122 -14.15 -10.47 -14.98
CA ASN A 122 -14.88 -10.66 -13.72
C ASN A 122 -14.30 -9.85 -12.56
N PHE A 123 -12.96 -9.71 -12.47
CA PHE A 123 -12.36 -8.85 -11.44
C PHE A 123 -12.57 -7.37 -11.75
N GLN A 124 -12.43 -6.98 -13.01
CA GLN A 124 -12.69 -5.61 -13.45
C GLN A 124 -14.17 -5.24 -13.27
N LYS A 125 -15.11 -6.17 -13.51
CA LYS A 125 -16.54 -5.96 -13.19
C LYS A 125 -16.82 -5.82 -11.69
N LEU A 126 -16.07 -6.48 -10.82
CA LEU A 126 -16.28 -6.46 -9.37
C LEU A 126 -15.52 -5.33 -8.65
N PHE A 127 -14.33 -4.98 -9.14
CA PHE A 127 -13.37 -4.10 -8.46
C PHE A 127 -12.96 -2.88 -9.29
N GLY A 128 -13.32 -2.82 -10.57
CA GLY A 128 -13.06 -1.69 -11.46
C GLY A 128 -11.70 -1.72 -12.15
N PHE A 129 -10.73 -2.49 -11.64
CA PHE A 129 -9.42 -2.65 -12.26
C PHE A 129 -8.69 -3.95 -11.87
N THR A 130 -7.69 -4.35 -12.66
CA THR A 130 -6.67 -5.36 -12.35
C THR A 130 -5.28 -4.71 -12.28
N LEU A 131 -4.32 -5.38 -11.65
CA LEU A 131 -2.92 -4.97 -11.64
C LEU A 131 -2.07 -6.00 -12.37
N ASN A 132 -1.24 -5.53 -13.28
CA ASN A 132 -0.24 -6.36 -13.93
C ASN A 132 1.14 -5.80 -13.60
N VAL A 133 2.02 -6.65 -13.09
CA VAL A 133 3.44 -6.34 -13.16
C VAL A 133 3.84 -6.50 -14.63
N GLU A 134 4.59 -5.60 -15.22
CA GLU A 134 5.11 -5.76 -16.58
C GLU A 134 6.30 -4.81 -16.78
N LYS A 135 6.90 -4.80 -17.98
CA LYS A 135 8.02 -3.90 -18.26
C LYS A 135 7.63 -2.44 -17.98
N SER A 136 8.41 -1.77 -17.12
CA SER A 136 8.19 -0.38 -16.74
C SER A 136 8.35 0.56 -17.94
N SER A 137 7.58 1.64 -17.93
CA SER A 137 7.79 2.77 -18.84
C SER A 137 9.06 3.57 -18.51
N VAL A 138 9.60 3.41 -17.30
CA VAL A 138 10.84 4.05 -16.87
C VAL A 138 12.06 3.30 -17.41
N PRO A 139 12.98 3.98 -18.13
CA PRO A 139 14.21 3.36 -18.62
C PRO A 139 15.02 2.68 -17.51
N ASP A 140 15.47 1.46 -17.77
CA ASP A 140 16.31 0.65 -16.87
C ASP A 140 15.70 0.36 -15.47
N ALA A 141 14.40 0.60 -15.26
CA ALA A 141 13.71 0.29 -14.00
C ALA A 141 13.24 -1.18 -13.92
N GLY A 142 13.38 -1.95 -15.01
CA GLY A 142 12.95 -3.34 -15.08
C GLY A 142 11.43 -3.45 -15.20
N GLU A 143 10.80 -4.01 -14.17
CA GLU A 143 9.34 -4.17 -14.10
C GLU A 143 8.70 -3.04 -13.29
N GLY A 144 7.47 -2.68 -13.63
CA GLY A 144 6.59 -1.78 -12.90
C GLY A 144 5.21 -2.41 -12.72
N VAL A 145 4.31 -1.73 -12.02
CA VAL A 145 2.91 -2.16 -11.87
C VAL A 145 2.03 -1.25 -12.71
N LYS A 146 1.31 -1.83 -13.67
CA LYS A 146 0.28 -1.12 -14.43
C LYS A 146 -1.11 -1.48 -13.95
N LEU A 147 -1.99 -0.49 -13.96
CA LEU A 147 -3.40 -0.63 -13.65
C LEU A 147 -4.18 -0.78 -14.97
N TYR A 148 -5.02 -1.79 -15.07
CA TYR A 148 -5.94 -2.00 -16.20
C TYR A 148 -7.38 -1.82 -15.73
N GLY A 149 -8.12 -0.89 -16.31
CA GLY A 149 -9.40 -0.39 -15.83
C GLY A 149 -9.29 1.04 -15.32
N SER A 150 -9.94 1.36 -14.19
CA SER A 150 -9.78 2.68 -13.59
C SER A 150 -9.90 2.63 -12.07
N ALA A 151 -9.15 3.48 -11.39
CA ALA A 151 -9.27 3.67 -9.96
C ALA A 151 -9.48 5.16 -9.65
N LEU A 152 -10.53 5.45 -8.88
CA LEU A 152 -10.75 6.82 -8.40
C LEU A 152 -9.69 7.19 -7.36
N ILE A 153 -9.38 8.48 -7.28
CA ILE A 153 -8.63 9.07 -6.18
C ILE A 153 -9.16 8.59 -4.82
N GLY A 154 -8.25 8.27 -3.89
CA GLY A 154 -8.57 7.71 -2.58
C GLY A 154 -8.85 6.20 -2.57
N SER A 155 -8.79 5.51 -3.72
CA SER A 155 -8.98 4.06 -3.78
C SER A 155 -7.74 3.31 -3.29
N LEU A 156 -7.94 2.19 -2.61
CA LEU A 156 -6.90 1.18 -2.39
C LEU A 156 -6.53 0.59 -3.76
N VAL A 157 -5.25 0.67 -4.13
CA VAL A 157 -4.76 0.13 -5.40
C VAL A 157 -3.80 -1.02 -5.26
N ALA A 158 -3.03 -1.13 -4.18
CA ALA A 158 -2.09 -2.23 -3.99
C ALA A 158 -1.75 -2.49 -2.52
N LEU A 159 -1.21 -3.66 -2.22
CA LEU A 159 -0.68 -4.06 -0.92
C LEU A 159 0.79 -4.43 -1.06
N TYR A 160 1.62 -4.03 -0.08
CA TYR A 160 3.02 -4.46 -0.01
C TYR A 160 3.09 -5.86 0.61
N PRO A 161 3.43 -6.90 -0.18
CA PRO A 161 3.62 -8.23 0.39
C PRO A 161 4.92 -8.28 1.19
N GLY A 162 5.09 -9.31 2.01
CA GLY A 162 6.38 -9.54 2.65
C GLY A 162 6.33 -9.98 4.10
N ILE A 163 7.52 -10.35 4.56
CA ILE A 163 7.77 -10.73 5.94
C ILE A 163 7.88 -9.48 6.80
N VAL A 164 7.17 -9.47 7.92
CA VAL A 164 7.07 -8.36 8.86
C VAL A 164 8.06 -8.52 10.01
N TYR A 165 8.84 -7.46 10.23
CA TYR A 165 9.80 -7.33 11.30
C TYR A 165 9.38 -6.19 12.22
N LEU A 166 9.05 -6.52 13.47
CA LEU A 166 8.81 -5.56 14.53
C LEU A 166 10.11 -5.05 15.15
N PRO A 167 10.11 -3.90 15.85
CA PRO A 167 11.28 -3.39 16.56
C PRO A 167 11.97 -4.39 17.49
N GLU A 168 11.24 -5.32 18.11
CA GLU A 168 11.83 -6.34 18.96
C GLU A 168 12.69 -7.36 18.19
N HIS A 169 12.39 -7.59 16.91
CA HIS A 169 13.11 -8.54 16.06
C HIS A 169 14.51 -8.04 15.68
N TYR A 170 14.74 -6.73 15.74
CA TYR A 170 16.02 -6.08 15.41
C TYR A 170 17.15 -6.42 16.39
N LYS A 171 16.81 -6.93 17.58
CA LYS A 171 17.80 -7.39 18.56
C LYS A 171 18.56 -8.63 18.09
N LYS A 172 18.06 -9.33 17.06
CA LYS A 172 18.67 -10.54 16.50
C LYS A 172 19.50 -10.18 15.27
N GLU A 173 20.80 -10.44 15.34
CA GLU A 173 21.75 -10.10 14.28
C GLU A 173 21.37 -10.68 12.91
N HIS A 174 20.90 -11.93 12.87
CA HIS A 174 20.49 -12.58 11.62
C HIS A 174 19.25 -11.97 10.97
N HIS A 175 18.40 -11.26 11.71
CA HIS A 175 17.29 -10.50 11.12
C HIS A 175 17.80 -9.19 10.52
N ILE A 176 18.69 -8.49 11.22
CA ILE A 176 19.27 -7.23 10.72
C ILE A 176 20.11 -7.46 9.46
N SER A 177 20.87 -8.55 9.39
CA SER A 177 21.65 -8.87 8.20
C SER A 177 20.77 -9.10 6.96
N LYS A 178 19.56 -9.67 7.11
CA LYS A 178 18.58 -9.84 6.02
C LYS A 178 17.99 -8.51 5.55
N LEU A 179 17.79 -7.56 6.46
CA LEU A 179 17.22 -6.24 6.15
C LEU A 179 18.26 -5.26 5.59
N SER A 180 19.53 -5.46 5.90
CA SER A 180 20.62 -4.60 5.44
C SER A 180 20.82 -4.71 3.93
N ASN A 181 20.93 -3.56 3.26
CA ASN A 181 21.09 -3.46 1.79
C ASN A 181 19.99 -4.20 1.00
N ASN A 182 18.78 -4.27 1.54
CA ASN A 182 17.66 -4.91 0.89
C ASN A 182 16.74 -3.86 0.23
N PRO A 183 16.70 -3.78 -1.12
CA PRO A 183 15.87 -2.80 -1.83
C PRO A 183 14.36 -3.06 -1.68
N TYR A 184 13.97 -4.26 -1.25
CA TYR A 184 12.59 -4.66 -1.00
C TYR A 184 12.16 -4.50 0.45
N ALA A 185 13.04 -4.01 1.34
CA ALA A 185 12.69 -3.70 2.71
C ALA A 185 12.11 -2.27 2.80
N ARG A 186 10.84 -2.17 3.23
CA ARG A 186 10.16 -0.90 3.46
C ARG A 186 9.91 -0.67 4.94
N ALA A 187 10.43 0.45 5.45
CA ALA A 187 10.18 0.89 6.81
C ALA A 187 8.93 1.78 6.89
N ARG A 188 8.00 1.40 7.77
CA ARG A 188 6.88 2.25 8.20
C ARG A 188 7.34 3.32 9.19
N PHE A 189 6.49 4.29 9.47
CA PHE A 189 6.80 5.38 10.41
C PHE A 189 6.90 4.93 11.88
N ASP A 190 6.30 3.80 12.23
CA ASP A 190 6.31 3.16 13.55
C ASP A 190 7.47 2.16 13.75
N SER A 191 8.48 2.21 12.88
CA SER A 191 9.64 1.30 12.87
C SER A 191 9.28 -0.16 12.65
N VAL A 192 8.15 -0.48 12.03
CA VAL A 192 7.92 -1.81 11.44
C VAL A 192 8.57 -1.84 10.06
N ILE A 193 9.23 -2.95 9.72
CA ILE A 193 9.81 -3.17 8.39
C ILE A 193 9.11 -4.35 7.73
N ILE A 194 8.72 -4.18 6.47
CA ILE A 194 8.15 -5.24 5.63
C ILE A 194 9.15 -5.55 4.51
N ASP A 195 9.57 -6.81 4.41
CA ASP A 195 10.55 -7.29 3.44
C ASP A 195 9.88 -8.17 2.38
N ALA A 196 9.84 -7.67 1.14
CA ALA A 196 9.27 -8.38 0.00
C ALA A 196 10.30 -9.18 -0.83
N LYS A 197 11.56 -9.32 -0.37
CA LYS A 197 12.65 -9.88 -1.20
C LYS A 197 12.38 -11.30 -1.69
N ASN A 198 11.70 -12.12 -0.88
CA ASN A 198 11.39 -13.51 -1.20
C ASN A 198 9.93 -13.69 -1.62
N GLU A 199 9.23 -12.60 -1.94
CA GLU A 199 7.85 -12.70 -2.38
C GLU A 199 7.77 -13.40 -3.73
N SER A 200 6.78 -14.29 -3.83
CA SER A 200 6.61 -15.20 -4.95
C SER A 200 6.02 -14.45 -6.15
N SER A 201 6.35 -14.90 -7.37
CA SER A 201 5.68 -14.45 -8.60
C SER A 201 4.18 -14.80 -8.61
N SER A 202 3.75 -15.71 -7.73
CA SER A 202 2.36 -16.02 -7.43
C SER A 202 1.97 -15.35 -6.10
N PRO A 203 1.50 -14.09 -6.13
CA PRO A 203 1.08 -13.38 -4.92
C PRO A 203 -0.16 -14.03 -4.30
N ARG A 204 -0.32 -13.90 -2.98
CA ARG A 204 -1.50 -14.45 -2.27
C ARG A 204 -2.83 -13.85 -2.71
N ASN A 205 -2.81 -12.64 -3.24
CA ASN A 205 -3.95 -11.98 -3.85
C ASN A 205 -3.47 -11.02 -4.96
N PRO A 206 -4.33 -10.65 -5.93
CA PRO A 206 -3.94 -9.80 -7.07
C PRO A 206 -3.39 -8.40 -6.71
N LEU A 207 -3.68 -7.89 -5.51
CA LEU A 207 -3.19 -6.57 -5.08
C LEU A 207 -1.79 -6.62 -4.47
N ALA A 208 -1.28 -7.80 -4.14
CA ALA A 208 -0.03 -7.98 -3.40
C ALA A 208 1.22 -7.87 -4.30
N VAL A 209 1.31 -6.79 -5.08
CA VAL A 209 2.38 -6.51 -6.05
C VAL A 209 3.09 -5.18 -5.79
N ALA A 210 2.79 -4.49 -4.69
CA ALA A 210 3.27 -3.12 -4.49
C ALA A 210 4.80 -3.00 -4.34
N HIS A 211 5.51 -4.10 -4.10
CA HIS A 211 6.97 -4.15 -4.09
C HIS A 211 7.61 -3.94 -5.47
N LYS A 212 6.79 -3.94 -6.54
CA LYS A 212 7.17 -3.63 -7.93
C LYS A 212 6.78 -2.22 -8.37
N ILE A 213 6.11 -1.43 -7.51
CA ILE A 213 5.75 -0.05 -7.83
C ILE A 213 7.03 0.80 -7.82
N ASN A 214 7.35 1.39 -8.97
CA ASN A 214 8.58 2.15 -9.16
C ASN A 214 8.51 3.55 -8.57
N HIS A 215 9.68 4.17 -8.47
CA HIS A 215 9.78 5.61 -8.32
C HIS A 215 9.46 6.30 -9.65
N PRO A 216 8.71 7.42 -9.67
CA PRO A 216 8.46 8.14 -10.92
C PRO A 216 9.76 8.67 -11.54
N PRO A 217 9.82 8.78 -12.88
CA PRO A 217 10.91 9.47 -13.55
C PRO A 217 10.83 10.99 -13.32
N SER A 218 11.91 11.71 -13.65
CA SER A 218 11.94 13.17 -13.55
C SER A 218 10.79 13.81 -14.33
N GLY A 219 10.08 14.75 -13.71
CA GLY A 219 8.92 15.44 -14.30
C GLY A 219 7.58 14.72 -14.14
N THR A 220 7.58 13.48 -13.65
CA THR A 220 6.35 12.73 -13.36
C THR A 220 6.03 12.76 -11.87
N SER A 221 4.77 12.98 -11.53
CA SER A 221 4.31 12.93 -10.13
C SER A 221 4.00 11.49 -9.72
N PRO A 222 4.22 11.13 -8.43
CA PRO A 222 3.69 9.87 -7.90
C PRO A 222 2.16 9.90 -7.93
N ASN A 223 1.53 8.77 -8.24
CA ASN A 223 0.07 8.61 -8.25
C ASN A 223 -0.43 7.67 -7.13
N VAL A 224 0.47 7.18 -6.27
CA VAL A 224 0.11 6.44 -5.04
C VAL A 224 0.85 6.94 -3.79
N ILE A 225 0.20 6.81 -2.63
CA ILE A 225 0.79 7.04 -1.31
C ILE A 225 0.68 5.79 -0.43
N GLY A 226 1.73 5.51 0.34
CA GLY A 226 1.76 4.40 1.28
C GLY A 226 1.06 4.76 2.61
N PHE A 227 0.19 3.88 3.08
CA PHE A 227 -0.49 3.97 4.37
C PHE A 227 -0.17 2.74 5.23
N ALA A 228 0.23 3.00 6.47
CA ALA A 228 0.52 1.98 7.48
C ALA A 228 -0.77 1.27 7.93
N PHE A 229 -1.18 0.25 7.17
CA PHE A 229 -2.41 -0.50 7.38
C PHE A 229 -2.22 -1.62 8.41
N GLU A 230 -3.21 -1.83 9.27
CA GLU A 230 -3.27 -2.95 10.20
C GLU A 230 -4.35 -3.93 9.73
N PHE A 231 -4.05 -5.22 9.56
CA PHE A 231 -5.11 -6.18 9.26
C PHE A 231 -5.97 -6.41 10.51
N PRO A 232 -7.29 -6.12 10.49
CA PRO A 232 -8.13 -6.20 11.69
C PRO A 232 -8.19 -7.62 12.28
N PRO A 233 -8.14 -7.80 13.61
CA PRO A 233 -8.27 -9.09 14.27
C PRO A 233 -9.73 -9.56 14.41
N GLU A 234 -10.69 -8.72 14.03
CA GLU A 234 -12.10 -9.08 13.95
C GLU A 234 -12.44 -9.69 12.58
N GLY A 235 -13.58 -10.38 12.49
CA GLY A 235 -14.08 -10.90 11.22
C GLY A 235 -14.39 -9.78 10.22
N PRO A 236 -14.24 -10.02 8.89
CA PRO A 236 -13.92 -11.32 8.29
C PRO A 236 -12.41 -11.64 8.23
N PHE A 237 -11.52 -10.70 8.53
CA PHE A 237 -10.07 -10.89 8.36
C PHE A 237 -9.47 -12.03 9.19
N ALA A 238 -10.09 -12.35 10.33
CA ALA A 238 -9.69 -13.47 11.17
C ALA A 238 -10.21 -14.85 10.72
N THR A 239 -11.02 -14.93 9.65
CA THR A 239 -11.42 -16.22 9.09
C THR A 239 -10.30 -16.82 8.26
N LYS A 240 -10.29 -18.15 8.14
CA LYS A 240 -9.25 -18.87 7.41
C LYS A 240 -9.13 -18.41 5.95
N GLU A 241 -10.27 -18.19 5.30
CA GLU A 241 -10.33 -17.79 3.89
C GLU A 241 -9.71 -16.42 3.64
N PHE A 242 -9.88 -15.48 4.58
CA PHE A 242 -9.28 -14.15 4.48
C PHE A 242 -7.81 -14.17 4.89
N ASP A 243 -7.45 -14.91 5.94
CA ASP A 243 -6.07 -15.05 6.39
C ASP A 243 -5.15 -15.60 5.29
N GLU A 244 -5.64 -16.55 4.48
CA GLU A 244 -4.91 -17.09 3.32
C GLU A 244 -4.62 -16.02 2.25
N LEU A 245 -5.44 -14.96 2.17
CA LEU A 245 -5.25 -13.84 1.23
C LEU A 245 -4.37 -12.71 1.80
N ILE A 246 -4.14 -12.65 3.12
CA ILE A 246 -3.27 -11.65 3.74
C ILE A 246 -1.82 -11.87 3.24
N PRO A 247 -1.19 -10.87 2.57
CA PRO A 247 0.12 -11.02 1.94
C PRO A 247 1.30 -10.80 2.90
N ASN A 248 1.03 -10.75 4.20
CA ASN A 248 2.02 -10.44 5.22
C ASN A 248 2.01 -11.51 6.32
N SER A 249 3.20 -11.82 6.84
CA SER A 249 3.37 -12.70 7.99
C SER A 249 4.56 -12.24 8.80
N PHE A 250 4.55 -12.47 10.11
CA PHE A 250 5.72 -12.11 10.92
C PHE A 250 6.89 -13.05 10.67
N VAL A 251 8.12 -12.53 10.71
CA VAL A 251 9.33 -13.37 10.71
C VAL A 251 9.35 -14.34 11.89
N GLN A 252 8.74 -13.91 13.00
CA GLN A 252 8.56 -14.67 14.22
C GLN A 252 7.32 -14.12 14.93
N GLU A 253 6.56 -15.00 15.57
CA GLU A 253 5.42 -14.61 16.41
C GLU A 253 5.82 -13.51 17.42
N PRO A 254 5.09 -12.38 17.43
CA PRO A 254 5.44 -11.25 18.26
C PRO A 254 5.11 -11.49 19.73
N SER A 255 5.84 -10.83 20.62
CA SER A 255 5.53 -10.87 22.04
C SER A 255 4.23 -10.13 22.36
N ARG A 256 3.52 -10.53 23.43
CA ARG A 256 2.33 -9.81 23.92
C ARG A 256 2.63 -8.34 24.22
N LEU A 257 3.87 -8.02 24.62
CA LEU A 257 4.30 -6.65 24.90
C LEU A 257 4.41 -5.85 23.60
N SER A 258 4.95 -6.43 22.53
CA SER A 258 5.06 -5.76 21.23
C SER A 258 3.73 -5.60 20.49
N MET A 259 2.76 -6.44 20.81
CA MET A 259 1.37 -6.29 20.36
C MET A 259 0.49 -5.50 21.33
N PHE A 260 1.04 -4.99 22.44
CA PHE A 260 0.25 -4.26 23.44
C PHE A 260 -0.35 -2.97 22.83
N GLY A 261 -1.68 -2.84 22.90
CA GLY A 261 -2.42 -1.73 22.29
C GLY A 261 -2.56 -1.83 20.77
N LYS A 262 -1.96 -2.83 20.12
CA LYS A 262 -2.11 -3.09 18.68
C LYS A 262 -3.18 -4.15 18.47
N ARG A 263 -4.29 -3.75 17.85
CA ARG A 263 -5.37 -4.67 17.46
C ARG A 263 -5.19 -4.99 15.98
N ALA A 264 -4.23 -5.87 15.69
CA ALA A 264 -3.90 -6.29 14.33
C ALA A 264 -3.54 -7.78 14.29
N ILE A 265 -3.95 -8.49 13.25
CA ILE A 265 -3.44 -9.83 12.91
C ILE A 265 -1.97 -9.69 12.53
N VAL A 266 -1.69 -8.78 11.59
CA VAL A 266 -0.35 -8.48 11.11
C VAL A 266 -0.31 -7.05 10.58
N HIS A 267 0.89 -6.46 10.56
CA HIS A 267 1.11 -5.11 10.05
C HIS A 267 1.29 -5.17 8.53
N GLY A 268 0.48 -4.41 7.80
CA GLY A 268 0.59 -4.27 6.35
C GLY A 268 1.08 -2.88 5.92
N LEU A 269 1.19 -2.70 4.61
CA LEU A 269 1.36 -1.40 3.97
C LEU A 269 0.46 -1.36 2.73
N ALA A 270 -0.54 -0.50 2.77
CA ALA A 270 -1.51 -0.31 1.68
C ALA A 270 -1.13 0.90 0.83
N PHE A 271 -1.45 0.87 -0.45
CA PHE A 271 -1.22 1.99 -1.36
C PHE A 271 -2.55 2.57 -1.81
N ILE A 272 -2.69 3.88 -1.63
CA ILE A 272 -3.90 4.64 -1.93
C ILE A 272 -3.61 5.54 -3.13
N ALA A 273 -4.52 5.58 -4.10
CA ALA A 273 -4.43 6.46 -5.26
C ALA A 273 -4.50 7.93 -4.82
N VAL A 274 -3.55 8.76 -5.28
CA VAL A 274 -3.55 10.21 -5.02
C VAL A 274 -4.08 11.06 -6.18
N ALA A 275 -4.45 10.40 -7.28
CA ALA A 275 -5.16 10.95 -8.41
C ALA A 275 -6.17 9.90 -8.93
N ASP A 276 -7.07 10.29 -9.83
CA ASP A 276 -7.78 9.31 -10.64
C ASP A 276 -6.75 8.63 -11.56
N ILE A 277 -6.71 7.30 -11.57
CA ILE A 277 -5.75 6.49 -12.34
C ILE A 277 -6.51 5.87 -13.51
N ALA A 278 -6.08 6.21 -14.73
CA ALA A 278 -6.70 5.72 -15.96
C ALA A 278 -6.18 4.33 -16.38
N ASP A 279 -6.81 3.79 -17.41
CA ASP A 279 -6.44 2.50 -17.98
C ASP A 279 -5.02 2.52 -18.52
N GLU A 280 -4.30 1.42 -18.29
CA GLU A 280 -2.90 1.20 -18.64
C GLU A 280 -1.89 2.15 -17.97
N GLU A 281 -2.29 2.95 -16.97
CA GLU A 281 -1.35 3.82 -16.24
C GLU A 281 -0.44 3.02 -15.30
N GLU A 282 0.84 3.39 -15.29
CA GLU A 282 1.82 2.83 -14.35
C GLU A 282 1.72 3.50 -12.97
N LEU A 283 1.76 2.69 -11.92
CA LEU A 283 1.77 3.16 -10.55
C LEU A 283 3.18 3.63 -10.16
N PHE A 284 3.24 4.79 -9.51
CA PHE A 284 4.46 5.45 -9.08
C PHE A 284 4.39 5.92 -7.63
N LEU A 285 5.42 5.56 -6.87
CA LEU A 285 5.57 5.85 -5.46
C LEU A 285 6.76 6.79 -5.22
N ASN A 286 6.56 7.85 -4.43
CA ASN A 286 7.70 8.61 -3.94
C ASN A 286 8.51 7.78 -2.93
N TYR A 287 9.76 7.43 -3.26
CA TYR A 287 10.60 6.57 -2.44
C TYR A 287 11.22 7.29 -1.24
N ARG A 288 11.28 8.64 -1.27
CA ARG A 288 11.81 9.51 -0.20
C ARG A 288 13.16 9.05 0.35
N TYR A 289 14.15 8.91 -0.52
CA TYR A 289 15.50 8.51 -0.11
C TYR A 289 16.15 9.56 0.78
N ASN A 290 17.08 9.13 1.63
CA ASN A 290 17.79 10.03 2.54
C ASN A 290 18.68 10.99 1.73
N PRO A 291 18.39 12.31 1.75
CA PRO A 291 19.13 13.29 0.97
C PRO A 291 20.56 13.52 1.49
N ASP A 292 20.88 13.09 2.72
CA ASP A 292 22.22 13.17 3.30
C ASP A 292 23.11 11.98 2.86
N ARG A 293 22.59 11.06 2.03
CA ARG A 293 23.33 9.95 1.44
C ARG A 293 23.57 10.19 -0.05
N LEU A 294 24.53 9.47 -0.63
CA LEU A 294 24.73 9.46 -2.08
C LEU A 294 23.49 8.84 -2.74
N LEU A 295 22.75 9.66 -3.47
CA LEU A 295 21.55 9.23 -4.19
C LEU A 295 21.94 8.55 -5.51
N PRO A 296 21.24 7.47 -5.92
CA PRO A 296 21.46 6.86 -7.23
C PRO A 296 21.20 7.84 -8.37
N LYS A 297 21.95 7.73 -9.48
CA LYS A 297 21.81 8.63 -10.63
C LYS A 297 20.41 8.65 -11.27
N TRP A 298 19.68 7.53 -11.15
CA TRP A 298 18.31 7.41 -11.66
C TRP A 298 17.26 8.08 -10.76
N TYR A 299 17.60 8.35 -9.50
CA TYR A 299 16.66 8.89 -8.52
C TYR A 299 16.53 10.41 -8.67
N THR A 300 15.29 10.89 -8.73
CA THR A 300 14.97 12.32 -8.73
C THR A 300 14.13 12.62 -7.50
N SER A 301 14.55 13.56 -6.65
CA SER A 301 13.70 13.93 -5.51
C SER A 301 12.45 14.67 -6.00
N ILE A 302 11.29 14.26 -5.48
CA ILE A 302 9.98 14.87 -5.80
C ILE A 302 9.78 16.14 -4.97
N ASP A 303 10.19 16.10 -3.71
CA ASP A 303 10.17 17.24 -2.80
C ASP A 303 11.40 17.13 -1.87
N ALA A 304 12.48 17.78 -2.28
CA ALA A 304 13.77 17.70 -1.58
C ALA A 304 13.72 18.33 -0.18
N ASP A 305 12.79 19.26 0.05
CA ASP A 305 12.64 19.93 1.34
C ASP A 305 11.82 19.08 2.31
N SER A 306 10.75 18.44 1.83
CA SER A 306 10.01 17.42 2.59
C SER A 306 10.90 16.22 2.91
N ASP A 307 11.70 15.73 1.94
CA ASP A 307 12.64 14.63 2.15
C ASP A 307 13.65 15.01 3.25
N ARG A 308 14.30 16.18 3.14
CA ARG A 308 15.21 16.67 4.18
C ARG A 308 14.52 16.83 5.53
N ALA A 309 13.29 17.33 5.58
CA ALA A 309 12.56 17.50 6.83
C ALA A 309 12.27 16.15 7.50
N MET A 310 11.93 15.12 6.73
CA MET A 310 11.64 13.76 7.23
C MET A 310 12.89 13.07 7.81
N TRP A 311 14.06 13.31 7.21
CA TRP A 311 15.32 12.65 7.58
C TRP A 311 16.15 13.36 8.67
N LYS A 312 15.63 14.46 9.25
CA LYS A 312 16.17 15.14 10.45
C LYS A 312 15.77 14.43 11.76
#